data_AF-A0A8S3JM93-F1
#
_entry.id   AF-A0A8S3JM93-F1
#
_cell.length_a   1.000
_cell.length_b   1.000
_cell.length_c   1.000
_cell.angle_alpha   90.00
_cell.angle_beta   90.00
_cell.angle_gamma   90.00
#
_symmetry.space_group_name_H-M   'P 1'
#
loop_
_entity.id
_entity.type
_entity.pdbx_description
1 polymer ?
#
loop_
_entity_poly.entity_id
_entity_poly.type
_entity_poly.pdbx_seq_one_letter_code
_entity_poly.pdbx_strand_id
1 'polypeptide(L)'
;MGQPKDSELRNNTLLIDDNKAKVRDNPIHTSIHPRSWKLFELYDDNNNLRIYKDDVLENNGQLMIWLEGLLEWKGTVPEYVEKHPYVDTPLEEIKKKEKDSWDSSWK
;
A
#
# COMPACT_ATOMS: atom_id res chain seq x y z
N MET A 1 2.19 -19.58 -29.38
CA MET A 1 1.27 -18.82 -28.50
C MET A 1 1.07 -17.45 -29.14
N GLY A 2 -0.17 -17.01 -29.35
CA GLY A 2 -0.45 -15.67 -29.87
C GLY A 2 -0.23 -14.62 -28.78
N GLN A 3 0.07 -13.37 -29.15
CA GLN A 3 0.12 -12.30 -28.16
C GLN A 3 -1.27 -12.11 -27.53
N PRO A 4 -1.35 -11.92 -26.19
CA PRO A 4 -2.60 -11.59 -25.54
C PRO A 4 -3.15 -10.29 -26.13
N LYS A 5 -4.47 -10.21 -26.27
CA LYS A 5 -5.12 -8.98 -26.75
C LYS A 5 -4.96 -7.88 -25.69
N ASP A 6 -4.87 -6.61 -26.10
CA ASP A 6 -4.75 -5.47 -25.18
C ASP A 6 -5.81 -5.45 -24.07
N SER A 7 -7.03 -5.90 -24.39
CA SER A 7 -8.12 -6.03 -23.41
C SER A 7 -7.83 -7.06 -22.31
N GLU A 8 -7.16 -8.15 -22.66
CA GLU A 8 -6.80 -9.22 -21.74
C GLU A 8 -5.67 -8.78 -20.79
N LEU A 9 -4.68 -8.06 -21.33
CA LEU A 9 -3.66 -7.40 -20.52
C LEU A 9 -4.28 -6.39 -19.56
N ARG A 10 -5.15 -5.49 -20.06
CA ARG A 10 -5.83 -4.49 -19.24
C ARG A 10 -6.66 -5.11 -18.10
N ASN A 11 -7.36 -6.20 -18.35
CA ASN A 11 -8.24 -6.81 -17.36
C ASN A 11 -7.50 -7.55 -16.25
N ASN A 12 -6.23 -7.92 -16.49
CA ASN A 12 -5.44 -8.78 -15.60
C ASN A 12 -4.15 -8.13 -15.10
N THR A 13 -3.89 -6.86 -15.43
CA THR A 13 -2.66 -6.14 -15.03
C THR A 13 -3.00 -5.04 -14.04
N LEU A 14 -2.28 -5.04 -12.92
CA LEU A 14 -2.25 -3.95 -11.95
C LEU A 14 -0.88 -3.28 -11.98
N LEU A 15 -0.86 -1.96 -12.11
CA LEU A 15 0.36 -1.16 -11.91
C LEU A 15 0.42 -0.60 -10.49
N ILE A 16 1.57 -0.72 -9.85
CA ILE A 16 1.83 -0.18 -8.50
C ILE A 16 2.96 0.84 -8.62
N ASP A 17 2.67 2.11 -8.36
CA ASP A 17 3.68 3.18 -8.34
C ASP A 17 3.25 4.26 -7.34
N ASP A 18 4.20 4.75 -6.54
CA ASP A 18 3.97 5.78 -5.52
C ASP A 18 3.70 7.16 -6.10
N ASN A 19 4.01 7.34 -7.39
CA ASN A 19 3.79 8.58 -8.11
C ASN A 19 2.62 8.47 -9.10
N LYS A 20 1.48 9.04 -8.71
CA LYS A 20 0.26 9.15 -9.55
C LYS A 20 0.51 9.73 -10.95
N ALA A 21 1.51 10.60 -11.12
CA ALA A 21 1.78 11.22 -12.42
C ALA A 21 2.35 10.23 -13.45
N LYS A 22 3.08 9.19 -13.01
CA LYS A 22 3.69 8.21 -13.92
C LYS A 22 2.67 7.24 -14.53
N VAL A 23 1.49 7.15 -13.95
CA VAL A 23 0.43 6.23 -14.38
C VAL A 23 -0.72 6.94 -15.08
N ARG A 24 -0.61 8.26 -15.25
CA ARG A 24 -1.71 9.13 -15.68
C ARG A 24 -2.36 8.66 -16.99
N ASP A 25 -1.54 8.08 -17.87
CA ASP A 25 -1.96 7.69 -19.21
C ASP A 25 -2.48 6.23 -19.25
N ASN A 26 -2.51 5.54 -18.11
CA ASN A 26 -3.12 4.22 -17.99
C ASN A 26 -4.66 4.30 -17.92
N PRO A 27 -5.38 3.25 -18.35
CA PRO A 27 -6.81 3.18 -18.15
C PRO A 27 -7.20 3.30 -16.67
N ILE A 28 -8.35 3.94 -16.40
CA ILE A 28 -8.85 4.12 -15.03
C ILE A 28 -8.94 2.78 -14.30
N HIS A 29 -8.59 2.79 -13.02
CA HIS A 29 -8.61 1.63 -12.12
C HIS A 29 -7.63 0.50 -12.49
N THR A 30 -6.61 0.76 -13.32
CA THR A 30 -5.53 -0.22 -13.58
C THR A 30 -4.28 0.03 -12.74
N SER A 31 -4.33 0.98 -11.80
CA SER A 31 -3.22 1.32 -10.93
C SER A 31 -3.65 1.64 -9.51
N ILE A 32 -2.75 1.35 -8.56
CA ILE A 32 -2.83 1.81 -7.18
C ILE A 32 -1.59 2.62 -6.83
N HIS A 33 -1.73 3.47 -5.81
CA HIS A 33 -0.71 4.45 -5.43
C HIS A 33 -0.40 4.38 -3.94
N PRO A 34 0.35 3.35 -3.50
CA PRO A 34 0.88 3.34 -2.17
C PRO A 34 1.80 4.53 -1.93
N ARG A 35 1.89 4.98 -0.69
CA ARG A 35 2.85 6.00 -0.27
C ARG A 35 4.27 5.49 -0.49
N SER A 36 5.20 6.41 -0.75
CA SER A 36 6.62 6.08 -0.79
C SER A 36 7.05 5.45 0.54
N TRP A 37 7.90 4.44 0.45
CA TRP A 37 8.57 3.87 1.61
C TRP A 37 9.33 4.98 2.36
N LYS A 38 9.23 4.97 3.68
CA LYS A 38 10.00 5.89 4.52
C LYS A 38 10.65 5.14 5.67
N LEU A 39 11.87 5.55 5.98
CA LEU A 39 12.46 5.31 7.28
C LEU A 39 11.97 6.41 8.22
N PHE A 40 11.37 6.05 9.34
CA PHE A 40 10.83 7.03 10.28
C PHE A 40 11.79 7.20 11.44
N GLU A 41 12.26 8.43 11.63
CA GLU A 41 12.97 8.84 12.84
C GLU A 41 11.94 9.39 13.83
N LEU A 42 11.84 8.75 14.99
CA LEU A 42 10.95 9.12 16.07
C LEU A 42 11.78 9.39 17.32
N TYR A 43 11.51 10.51 17.97
CA TYR A 43 12.10 10.82 19.26
C TYR A 43 11.09 10.48 20.35
N ASP A 44 11.53 9.76 21.38
CA ASP A 44 10.71 9.57 22.59
C ASP A 44 10.70 10.83 23.46
N ASP A 45 9.90 10.84 24.53
CA ASP A 45 9.80 11.98 25.44
C ASP A 45 11.12 12.29 26.18
N ASN A 46 12.09 11.37 26.12
CA ASN A 46 13.45 11.54 26.65
C ASN A 46 14.48 11.92 25.56
N ASN A 47 14.02 12.25 24.36
CA ASN A 47 14.83 12.65 23.21
C ASN A 47 15.77 11.56 22.67
N ASN A 48 15.46 10.28 22.87
CA ASN A 48 16.19 9.18 22.23
C ASN A 48 15.68 8.96 20.80
N LEU A 49 16.61 8.89 19.84
CA LEU A 49 16.29 8.54 18.46
C LEU A 49 15.91 7.06 18.36
N ARG A 50 14.75 6.80 17.77
CA ARG A 50 14.31 5.48 17.36
C ARG A 50 14.00 5.48 15.87
N ILE A 51 14.35 4.37 15.24
CA ILE A 51 14.13 4.15 13.82
C ILE A 51 12.99 3.14 13.70
N TYR A 52 11.85 3.59 13.16
CA TYR A 52 10.75 2.72 12.82
C TYR A 52 10.80 2.36 11.33
N LYS A 53 10.59 1.08 11.06
CA LYS A 53 10.57 0.49 9.72
C LYS A 53 9.13 0.35 9.26
N ASP A 54 8.86 0.92 8.10
CA ASP A 54 7.61 0.77 7.37
C ASP A 54 7.25 -0.71 7.13
N ASP A 55 6.05 -1.11 7.57
CA ASP A 55 5.54 -2.49 7.53
C ASP A 55 4.51 -2.73 6.42
N VAL A 56 4.20 -1.73 5.58
CA VAL A 56 3.16 -1.84 4.53
C VAL A 56 3.40 -3.01 3.56
N LEU A 57 4.68 -3.34 3.33
CA LEU A 57 5.14 -4.43 2.47
C LEU A 57 5.48 -5.72 3.23
N GLU A 58 5.32 -5.76 4.56
CA GLU A 58 5.62 -6.95 5.34
C GLU A 58 4.57 -8.06 5.15
N ASN A 59 4.87 -9.26 5.66
CA ASN A 59 3.90 -10.34 5.70
C ASN A 59 2.72 -9.90 6.60
N ASN A 60 1.51 -9.92 6.06
CA ASN A 60 0.30 -9.30 6.65
C ASN A 60 0.30 -7.77 6.68
N GLY A 61 1.22 -7.12 5.96
CA GLY A 61 1.20 -5.69 5.72
C GLY A 61 -0.02 -5.27 4.89
N GLN A 62 -0.39 -4.00 4.98
CA GLN A 62 -1.63 -3.49 4.38
C GLN A 62 -1.68 -3.71 2.86
N LEU A 63 -0.56 -3.58 2.14
CA LEU A 63 -0.53 -3.85 0.70
C LEU A 63 -0.71 -5.34 0.39
N MET A 64 -0.07 -6.22 1.18
CA MET A 64 -0.19 -7.66 0.99
C MET A 64 -1.64 -8.14 1.13
N ILE A 65 -2.32 -7.73 2.21
CA ILE A 65 -3.72 -8.09 2.48
C ILE A 65 -4.63 -7.65 1.32
N TRP A 66 -4.40 -6.45 0.80
CA TRP A 66 -5.18 -5.93 -0.32
C TRP A 66 -4.94 -6.73 -1.61
N LEU A 67 -3.69 -7.11 -1.89
CA LEU A 67 -3.34 -7.94 -3.05
C LEU A 67 -3.88 -9.36 -2.94
N GLU A 68 -3.90 -9.95 -1.74
CA GLU A 68 -4.54 -11.25 -1.48
C GLU A 68 -6.04 -11.19 -1.80
N GLY A 69 -6.73 -10.10 -1.40
CA GLY A 69 -8.13 -9.88 -1.78
C GLY A 69 -8.34 -9.76 -3.29
N LEU A 70 -7.38 -9.18 -4.03
CA LEU A 70 -7.42 -9.14 -5.50
C LEU A 70 -7.27 -10.55 -6.10
N LEU A 71 -6.41 -11.40 -5.53
CA LEU A 71 -6.22 -12.78 -6.01
C LEU A 71 -7.48 -13.64 -5.83
N GLU A 72 -8.28 -13.37 -4.81
CA GLU A 72 -9.56 -14.06 -4.56
C GLU A 72 -10.71 -13.50 -5.40
N TRP A 73 -10.53 -12.34 -6.04
CA TRP A 73 -11.56 -11.69 -6.82
C TRP A 73 -11.88 -12.45 -8.11
N LYS A 74 -13.17 -12.62 -8.40
CA LYS A 74 -13.65 -13.36 -9.59
C LYS A 74 -13.79 -12.49 -10.84
N GLY A 75 -13.74 -11.17 -10.70
CA GLY A 75 -13.86 -10.23 -11.81
C GLY A 75 -12.50 -9.75 -12.33
N THR A 76 -12.50 -8.61 -13.00
CA THR A 76 -11.30 -7.99 -13.56
C THR A 76 -10.58 -7.10 -12.53
N VAL A 77 -9.30 -6.83 -12.75
CA VAL A 77 -8.50 -5.91 -11.93
C VAL A 77 -9.16 -4.53 -11.79
N PRO A 78 -9.63 -3.87 -12.89
CA PRO A 78 -10.31 -2.58 -12.77
C PRO A 78 -11.54 -2.60 -11.85
N GLU A 79 -12.37 -3.63 -11.93
CA GLU A 79 -13.56 -3.77 -11.08
C GLU A 79 -13.19 -3.94 -9.60
N TYR A 80 -12.09 -4.64 -9.32
CA TYR A 80 -11.61 -4.80 -7.95
C TYR A 80 -11.09 -3.47 -7.39
N VAL A 81 -10.24 -2.77 -8.15
CA VAL A 81 -9.65 -1.47 -7.75
C VAL A 81 -10.72 -0.41 -7.55
N GLU A 82 -11.77 -0.40 -8.37
CA GLU A 82 -12.91 0.51 -8.22
C GLU A 82 -13.69 0.24 -6.92
N LYS A 83 -13.97 -1.03 -6.60
CA LYS A 83 -14.77 -1.43 -5.43
C LYS A 83 -13.98 -1.44 -4.12
N HIS A 84 -12.66 -1.60 -4.21
CA HIS A 84 -11.75 -1.72 -3.08
C HIS A 84 -10.58 -0.75 -3.30
N PRO A 85 -10.79 0.58 -3.23
CA PRO A 85 -9.71 1.53 -3.42
C PRO A 85 -8.62 1.31 -2.38
N TYR A 86 -7.38 1.17 -2.83
CA TYR A 86 -6.23 1.07 -1.93
C TYR A 86 -5.93 2.43 -1.28
N VAL A 87 -5.77 2.44 0.04
CA VAL A 87 -5.44 3.63 0.82
C VAL A 87 -4.47 3.21 1.92
N ASP A 88 -3.29 3.84 1.98
CA ASP A 88 -2.37 3.62 3.09
C ASP A 88 -2.90 4.22 4.39
N THR A 89 -2.49 3.61 5.49
CA THR A 89 -2.58 4.23 6.81
C THR A 89 -1.83 5.58 6.78
N PRO A 90 -2.48 6.70 7.21
CA PRO A 90 -1.82 7.99 7.29
C PRO A 90 -0.56 7.95 8.17
N LEU A 91 0.48 8.68 7.76
CA LEU A 91 1.76 8.69 8.49
C LEU A 91 1.59 9.10 9.96
N GLU A 92 0.71 10.06 10.24
CA GLU A 92 0.46 10.51 11.61
C GLU A 92 -0.18 9.42 12.49
N GLU A 93 -1.00 8.55 11.91
CA GLU A 93 -1.56 7.41 12.63
C GLU A 93 -0.51 6.35 12.93
N ILE A 94 0.42 6.10 12.00
CA ILE A 94 1.56 5.20 12.20
C ILE A 94 2.43 5.72 13.35
N LYS A 95 2.84 6.99 13.29
CA LYS A 95 3.64 7.62 14.35
C LYS A 95 2.97 7.55 15.72
N LYS A 96 1.65 7.78 15.76
CA LYS A 96 0.87 7.70 16.99
C LYS A 96 0.81 6.26 17.54
N LYS A 97 0.49 5.28 16.71
CA LYS A 97 0.45 3.86 17.12
C LYS A 97 1.79 3.41 17.67
N GLU A 98 2.87 3.80 17.01
CA GLU A 98 4.21 3.53 17.51
C GLU A 98 4.39 4.15 18.89
N LYS A 99 4.17 5.47 19.04
CA LYS A 99 4.24 6.15 20.34
C LYS A 99 3.42 5.45 21.44
N ASP A 100 2.16 5.11 21.16
CA ASP A 100 1.26 4.46 22.10
C ASP A 100 1.77 3.04 22.49
N SER A 101 2.30 2.28 21.53
CA SER A 101 2.94 0.97 21.78
C SER A 101 4.11 1.11 22.76
N TRP A 102 4.95 2.13 22.58
CA TRP A 102 6.07 2.42 23.49
C TRP A 102 5.61 2.68 24.93
N ASP A 103 4.65 3.58 25.12
CA ASP A 103 4.16 3.96 26.44
C ASP A 103 3.51 2.79 27.19
N SER A 104 2.96 1.83 26.44
CA SER A 104 2.37 0.61 27.00
C SER A 104 3.41 -0.45 27.41
N SER A 105 4.60 -0.46 26.82
CA SER A 105 5.67 -1.43 27.10
C SER A 105 6.38 -1.23 28.46
N TRP A 106 6.15 -0.09 29.12
CA TRP A 106 6.77 0.28 30.40
C TRP A 106 5.79 0.25 31.59
N LYS A 107 4.56 -0.25 31.39
CA LYS A 107 3.56 -0.46 32.45
C LYS A 107 3.40 -1.93 32.76
#